data_AF-A0A261GHW4-F1
#
_entry.id   AF-A0A261GHW4-F1
#
_cell.length_a   1.000
_cell.length_b   1.000
_cell.length_c   1.000
_cell.angle_alpha   90.00
_cell.angle_beta   90.00
_cell.angle_gamma   90.00
#
_symmetry.space_group_name_H-M   'P 1'
#
loop_
_entity.id
_entity.type
_entity.pdbx_description
1 polymer ?
#
loop_
_entity_poly.entity_id
_entity_poly.type
_entity_poly.pdbx_seq_one_letter_code
_entity_poly.pdbx_strand_id
1 'polypeptide(L)'
;MEKMSNDIYQPPTSDVTLDTPLKGSAVKGILFGALIDILGSLLLSIIVSFVLGIYLAMQKIPAEEIVNRLQHVGTTSFTGITTTGLGLLISALAGYVCARKSITNIYRNTTILSVISCSFGLIISYGAYSPIEFVVLSILTIGAMFLGTYLWHRKSRNA
;
A
#
# COMPACT_ATOMS: atom_id res chain seq x y z
N MET A 1 -42.24 45.41 -6.62
CA MET A 1 -43.39 44.52 -6.88
C MET A 1 -42.84 43.14 -7.17
N GLU A 2 -42.80 42.31 -6.14
CA GLU A 2 -42.27 40.95 -6.17
C GLU A 2 -43.40 40.02 -6.62
N LYS A 3 -43.20 39.28 -7.72
CA LYS A 3 -44.19 38.32 -8.24
C LYS A 3 -44.20 37.11 -7.30
N MET A 4 -45.20 37.03 -6.42
CA MET A 4 -45.53 35.79 -5.72
C MET A 4 -45.98 34.75 -6.77
N SER A 5 -45.15 33.73 -6.98
CA SER A 5 -45.49 32.52 -7.73
C SER A 5 -46.63 31.81 -6.98
N ASN A 6 -47.77 31.63 -7.66
CA ASN A 6 -49.04 31.19 -7.07
C ASN A 6 -49.19 29.65 -7.03
N ASP A 7 -48.08 28.93 -6.99
CA ASP A 7 -48.05 27.47 -7.07
C ASP A 7 -48.00 26.85 -5.68
N ILE A 8 -49.18 26.60 -5.10
CA ILE A 8 -49.39 26.12 -3.72
C ILE A 8 -48.82 24.70 -3.52
N TYR A 9 -48.53 23.97 -4.60
CA TYR A 9 -48.01 22.61 -4.57
C TYR A 9 -46.54 22.49 -4.96
N GLN A 10 -45.80 23.60 -5.09
CA GLN A 10 -44.35 23.48 -5.28
C GLN A 10 -43.72 22.92 -4.00
N PRO A 11 -43.09 21.74 -4.06
CA PRO A 11 -42.29 21.27 -2.94
C PRO A 11 -41.18 22.30 -2.70
N PRO A 12 -40.89 22.65 -1.44
CA PRO A 12 -39.81 23.57 -1.15
C PRO A 12 -38.52 23.00 -1.76
N THR A 13 -37.91 23.75 -2.68
CA THR A 13 -36.56 23.46 -3.14
C THR A 13 -35.62 23.80 -1.99
N SER A 14 -35.52 22.89 -1.01
CA SER A 14 -34.45 22.98 -0.02
C SER A 14 -33.15 22.68 -0.77
N ASP A 15 -32.35 23.72 -0.96
CA ASP A 15 -30.95 23.58 -1.37
C ASP A 15 -30.20 22.89 -0.22
N VAL A 16 -30.29 21.56 -0.19
CA VAL A 16 -29.55 20.74 0.76
C VAL A 16 -28.15 20.60 0.21
N THR A 17 -27.37 21.69 0.21
CA THR A 17 -25.92 21.60 0.16
C THR A 17 -25.49 20.78 1.36
N LEU A 18 -25.16 19.51 1.14
CA LEU A 18 -24.53 18.64 2.13
C LEU A 18 -23.10 19.16 2.37
N ASP A 19 -23.00 20.27 3.09
CA ASP A 19 -21.78 21.06 3.27
C ASP A 19 -20.85 20.47 4.34
N THR A 20 -20.96 19.16 4.58
CA THR A 20 -20.00 18.47 5.45
C THR A 20 -18.93 17.84 4.57
N PRO A 21 -17.76 18.48 4.43
CA PRO A 21 -16.64 17.82 3.77
C PRO A 21 -16.38 16.50 4.52
N LEU A 22 -16.36 15.38 3.79
CA LEU A 22 -16.04 14.07 4.35
C LEU A 22 -14.74 14.18 5.16
N LYS A 23 -14.87 14.17 6.50
CA LYS A 23 -13.75 14.42 7.39
C LYS A 23 -12.97 13.12 7.56
N GLY A 24 -12.03 12.88 6.66
CA GLY A 24 -11.08 11.78 6.81
C GLY A 24 -10.15 12.01 8.00
N SER A 25 -9.57 10.93 8.50
CA SER A 25 -8.64 10.97 9.63
C SER A 25 -7.25 10.58 9.16
N ALA A 26 -6.32 11.53 9.17
CA ALA A 26 -4.94 11.33 8.78
C ALA A 26 -4.29 10.16 9.55
N VAL A 27 -4.47 10.14 10.88
CA VAL A 27 -3.92 9.10 11.77
C VAL A 27 -4.46 7.73 11.41
N LYS A 28 -5.78 7.59 11.19
CA LYS A 28 -6.36 6.31 10.77
C LYS A 28 -5.80 5.87 9.42
N GLY A 29 -5.68 6.78 8.46
CA GLY A 29 -5.11 6.46 7.15
C GLY A 29 -3.69 5.94 7.22
N ILE A 30 -2.82 6.62 7.98
CA ILE A 30 -1.43 6.20 8.16
C ILE A 30 -1.37 4.84 8.87
N LEU A 31 -2.14 4.64 9.94
CA LEU A 31 -2.11 3.41 10.72
C LEU A 31 -2.61 2.19 9.93
N PHE A 32 -3.73 2.33 9.21
CA PHE A 32 -4.22 1.24 8.35
C PHE A 32 -3.30 1.00 7.15
N GLY A 33 -2.72 2.04 6.55
CA GLY A 33 -1.73 1.90 5.48
C GLY A 33 -0.50 1.13 5.95
N ALA A 34 0.08 1.52 7.09
CA ALA A 34 1.26 0.87 7.66
C ALA A 34 0.97 -0.58 8.03
N LEU A 35 -0.19 -0.86 8.61
CA LEU A 35 -0.61 -2.21 8.97
C LEU A 35 -0.74 -3.11 7.74
N ILE A 36 -1.33 -2.61 6.65
CA ILE A 36 -1.44 -3.36 5.40
C ILE A 36 -0.08 -3.62 4.78
N ASP A 37 0.78 -2.59 4.73
CA ASP A 37 2.11 -2.71 4.12
C ASP A 37 3.00 -3.70 4.88
N ILE A 38 3.10 -3.55 6.21
CA ILE A 38 3.92 -4.38 7.07
C ILE A 38 3.39 -5.81 7.15
N LEU A 39 2.12 -6.00 7.52
CA LEU A 39 1.57 -7.35 7.67
C LEU A 39 1.41 -8.04 6.33
N GLY A 40 1.03 -7.31 5.28
CA GLY A 40 0.93 -7.86 3.94
C GLY A 40 2.29 -8.37 3.45
N SER A 41 3.35 -7.58 3.63
CA SER A 41 4.70 -8.00 3.23
C SER A 41 5.20 -9.20 4.04
N LEU A 42 4.93 -9.22 5.35
CA LEU A 42 5.31 -10.33 6.22
C LEU A 42 4.56 -11.61 5.85
N LEU A 43 3.24 -11.55 5.66
CA LEU A 43 2.45 -12.70 5.22
C LEU A 43 2.91 -13.20 3.84
N LEU A 44 3.17 -12.29 2.90
CA LEU A 44 3.70 -12.66 1.59
C LEU A 44 5.04 -13.40 1.73
N SER A 45 5.95 -12.91 2.57
CA SER A 45 7.25 -13.55 2.79
C SER A 45 7.12 -14.97 3.35
N ILE A 46 6.19 -15.19 4.29
CA ILE A 46 5.91 -16.51 4.87
C ILE A 46 5.37 -17.45 3.80
N ILE A 47 4.37 -17.00 3.02
CA ILE A 47 3.75 -17.80 1.96
C ILE A 47 4.79 -18.20 0.91
N VAL A 48 5.57 -17.24 0.42
CA VAL A 48 6.61 -17.49 -0.58
C VAL A 48 7.66 -18.47 -0.06
N SER A 49 8.13 -18.28 1.18
CA SER A 49 9.11 -19.18 1.80
C SER A 49 8.58 -20.61 1.92
N PHE A 50 7.30 -20.76 2.29
CA PHE A 50 6.67 -22.07 2.43
C PHE A 50 6.48 -22.77 1.08
N VAL A 51 5.96 -22.06 0.07
CA VAL A 51 5.76 -22.60 -1.28
C VAL A 51 7.08 -22.99 -1.92
N LEU A 52 8.10 -22.13 -1.82
CA LEU A 52 9.43 -22.40 -2.36
C LEU A 52 10.10 -23.57 -1.63
N GLY A 53 9.96 -23.65 -0.31
CA GLY A 53 10.46 -24.77 0.49
C GLY A 53 9.86 -26.12 0.06
N ILE A 54 8.53 -26.18 -0.14
CA ILE A 54 7.85 -27.40 -0.64
C ILE A 54 8.36 -27.75 -2.04
N TYR A 55 8.44 -26.77 -2.94
CA TYR A 55 8.90 -26.99 -4.31
C TYR A 55 10.33 -27.56 -4.35
N LEU A 56 11.23 -27.07 -3.50
CA LEU A 56 12.59 -27.60 -3.40
C LEU A 56 12.64 -28.98 -2.75
N ALA A 57 11.79 -29.24 -1.74
CA ALA A 57 11.68 -30.56 -1.11
C ALA A 57 11.21 -31.64 -2.10
N MET A 58 10.28 -31.30 -3.00
CA MET A 58 9.83 -32.20 -4.08
C MET A 58 10.95 -32.58 -5.06
N GLN A 59 12.00 -31.76 -5.16
CA GLN A 59 13.19 -32.05 -5.98
C GLN A 59 14.21 -32.94 -5.26
N LYS A 60 13.88 -33.44 -4.06
CA LYS A 60 14.75 -34.27 -3.22
C LYS A 60 16.06 -33.58 -2.81
N ILE A 61 16.04 -32.24 -2.74
CA ILE A 61 17.16 -31.44 -2.24
C ILE A 61 17.24 -31.67 -0.71
N PRO A 62 18.44 -31.88 -0.13
CA PRO A 62 18.60 -32.07 1.30
C PRO A 62 18.19 -30.81 2.07
N ALA A 63 17.64 -31.00 3.28
CA ALA A 63 17.06 -29.90 4.07
C ALA A 63 18.04 -28.75 4.34
N GLU A 64 19.31 -29.05 4.59
CA GLU A 64 20.36 -28.05 4.82
C GLU A 64 20.57 -27.15 3.59
N GLU A 65 20.52 -27.74 2.39
CA GLU A 65 20.67 -27.00 1.14
C GLU A 65 19.42 -26.18 0.81
N ILE A 66 18.22 -26.65 1.20
CA ILE A 66 16.98 -25.86 1.07
C ILE A 66 17.09 -24.58 1.91
N VAL A 67 17.53 -24.69 3.16
CA VAL A 67 17.69 -23.51 4.05
C VAL A 67 18.70 -22.53 3.45
N ASN A 68 19.83 -23.03 2.96
CA ASN A 68 20.86 -22.19 2.36
C ASN A 68 20.33 -21.47 1.10
N ARG A 69 19.57 -22.17 0.25
CA ARG A 69 18.94 -21.57 -0.95
C ARG A 69 17.85 -20.56 -0.61
N LEU A 70 17.07 -20.79 0.45
CA LEU A 70 16.06 -19.83 0.92
C LEU A 70 16.68 -18.55 1.50
N GLN A 71 17.85 -18.66 2.13
CA GLN A 71 18.58 -17.51 2.67
C GLN A 71 19.26 -16.67 1.57
N HIS A 72 19.60 -17.29 0.43
CA HIS A 72 20.29 -16.65 -0.69
C HIS A 72 19.42 -16.55 -1.95
N VAL A 73 18.11 -16.35 -1.80
CA VAL A 73 17.24 -16.09 -2.96
C VAL A 73 17.64 -14.76 -3.57
N GLY A 74 18.34 -14.81 -4.70
CA GLY A 74 18.77 -13.60 -5.41
C GLY A 74 17.58 -12.73 -5.79
N THR A 75 17.71 -11.42 -5.60
CA THR A 75 16.74 -10.38 -5.98
C THR A 75 16.42 -10.40 -7.48
N THR A 76 17.38 -10.84 -8.31
CA THR A 76 17.28 -10.95 -9.77
C THR A 76 16.73 -12.30 -10.25
N SER A 77 16.54 -13.27 -9.36
CA SER A 77 15.91 -14.54 -9.71
C SER A 77 14.44 -14.33 -10.10
N PHE A 78 13.88 -15.24 -10.90
CA PHE A 78 12.45 -15.18 -11.27
C PHE A 78 11.55 -15.12 -10.02
N THR A 79 11.89 -15.89 -8.98
CA THR A 79 11.20 -15.87 -7.68
C THR A 79 11.36 -14.54 -6.95
N GLY A 80 12.56 -13.93 -7.01
CA GLY A 80 12.82 -12.62 -6.41
C GLY A 80 12.03 -11.51 -7.10
N ILE A 81 12.02 -11.48 -8.43
CA ILE A 81 11.28 -10.48 -9.23
C ILE A 81 9.77 -10.59 -8.99
N THR A 82 9.22 -11.81 -9.03
CA THR A 82 7.78 -12.03 -8.80
C THR A 82 7.36 -11.66 -7.38
N THR A 83 8.15 -12.04 -6.38
CA THR A 83 7.89 -11.68 -4.98
C THR A 83 7.99 -10.17 -4.76
N THR A 84 8.99 -9.52 -5.35
CA THR A 84 9.14 -8.06 -5.30
C THR A 84 7.95 -7.38 -5.95
N GLY A 85 7.51 -7.85 -7.12
CA GLY A 85 6.32 -7.32 -7.80
C GLY A 85 5.06 -7.43 -6.94
N LEU A 86 4.83 -8.58 -6.30
CA LEU A 86 3.72 -8.76 -5.36
C LEU A 86 3.84 -7.84 -4.14
N GLY A 87 5.04 -7.68 -3.58
CA GLY A 87 5.31 -6.75 -2.49
C GLY A 87 4.98 -5.29 -2.87
N LEU A 88 5.38 -4.86 -4.07
CA LEU A 88 5.05 -3.52 -4.58
C LEU A 88 3.54 -3.32 -4.76
N LEU A 89 2.79 -4.36 -5.16
CA LEU A 89 1.32 -4.28 -5.22
C LEU A 89 0.70 -4.10 -3.83
N ILE A 90 1.25 -4.75 -2.81
CA ILE A 90 0.84 -4.56 -1.41
C ILE A 90 1.11 -3.13 -0.96
N SER A 91 2.29 -2.57 -1.26
CA SER A 91 2.63 -1.18 -0.93
C SER A 91 1.75 -0.19 -1.70
N ALA A 92 1.41 -0.47 -2.95
CA ALA A 92 0.43 0.32 -3.70
C ALA A 92 -0.96 0.26 -3.05
N LEU A 93 -1.41 -0.91 -2.61
CA LEU A 93 -2.67 -1.06 -1.87
C LEU A 93 -2.65 -0.29 -0.54
N ALA A 94 -1.53 -0.34 0.19
CA ALA A 94 -1.34 0.42 1.42
C ALA A 94 -1.45 1.94 1.18
N GLY A 95 -0.77 2.45 0.16
CA GLY A 95 -0.88 3.85 -0.26
C GLY A 95 -2.30 4.25 -0.69
N TYR A 96 -3.01 3.37 -1.39
CA TYR A 96 -4.40 3.57 -1.78
C TYR A 96 -5.33 3.65 -0.55
N VAL A 97 -5.19 2.72 0.40
CA VAL A 97 -6.01 2.70 1.63
C VAL A 97 -5.70 3.90 2.52
N CYS A 98 -4.42 4.30 2.62
CA CYS A 98 -4.01 5.49 3.36
C CYS A 98 -4.70 6.75 2.81
N ALA A 99 -4.67 6.93 1.49
CA ALA A 99 -5.33 8.04 0.81
C ALA A 99 -6.87 8.01 1.03
N ARG A 100 -7.47 6.82 0.92
CA ARG A 100 -8.92 6.61 1.13
C ARG A 100 -9.40 7.01 2.51
N LYS A 101 -8.62 6.72 3.56
CA LYS A 101 -9.03 6.99 4.95
C LYS A 101 -8.63 8.39 5.43
N SER A 102 -7.60 8.98 4.86
CA SER A 102 -7.13 10.31 5.26
C SER A 102 -7.96 11.45 4.66
N ILE A 103 -8.40 11.34 3.39
CA ILE A 103 -9.21 12.29 2.60
C ILE A 103 -8.57 13.69 2.42
N THR A 104 -8.00 14.26 3.48
CA THR A 104 -7.26 15.52 3.51
C THR A 104 -5.75 15.28 3.46
N ASN A 105 -5.02 16.17 2.79
CA ASN A 105 -3.55 16.15 2.70
C ASN A 105 -2.98 14.76 2.34
N ILE A 106 -3.60 14.07 1.38
CA ILE A 106 -3.29 12.67 1.03
C ILE A 106 -1.79 12.44 0.78
N TYR A 107 -1.12 13.31 0.02
CA TYR A 107 0.31 13.14 -0.31
C TYR A 107 1.23 13.33 0.90
N ARG A 108 0.87 14.23 1.82
CA ARG A 108 1.62 14.43 3.08
C ARG A 108 1.51 13.20 3.96
N ASN A 109 0.32 12.61 4.06
CA ASN A 109 0.09 11.41 4.86
C ASN A 109 0.79 10.18 4.25
N THR A 110 0.76 10.04 2.93
CA THR A 110 1.50 8.99 2.22
C THR A 110 3.01 9.15 2.39
N THR A 111 3.53 10.37 2.44
CA THR A 111 4.96 10.61 2.73
C THR A 111 5.32 10.09 4.12
N ILE A 112 4.52 10.40 5.15
CA ILE A 112 4.74 9.90 6.51
C ILE A 112 4.69 8.36 6.54
N LEU A 113 3.69 7.77 5.88
CA LEU A 113 3.59 6.31 5.73
C LEU A 113 4.85 5.71 5.10
N SER A 114 5.33 6.30 4.00
CA SER A 114 6.51 5.79 3.29
C SER A 114 7.77 5.83 4.15
N VAL A 115 7.94 6.86 4.99
CA VAL A 115 9.05 6.96 5.94
C VAL A 115 8.95 5.86 7.01
N ILE A 116 7.75 5.62 7.55
CA ILE A 116 7.52 4.55 8.54
C ILE A 116 7.86 3.19 7.94
N SER A 117 7.34 2.91 6.74
CA SER A 117 7.58 1.64 6.04
C SER A 117 9.04 1.45 5.64
N CYS A 118 9.72 2.48 5.13
CA CYS A 118 11.15 2.39 4.81
C CYS A 118 12.00 2.16 6.06
N SER A 119 11.66 2.83 7.17
CA SER A 119 12.36 2.64 8.45
C SER A 119 12.19 1.22 8.97
N PHE A 120 10.98 0.67 8.88
CA PHE A 120 10.69 -0.70 9.26
C PHE A 120 11.40 -1.71 8.34
N GLY A 121 11.37 -1.46 7.03
CA GLY A 121 12.08 -2.26 6.03
C GLY A 121 13.58 -2.29 6.28
N LEU A 122 14.18 -1.16 6.68
CA LEU A 122 15.61 -1.07 7.02
C LEU A 122 15.96 -1.96 8.21
N ILE A 123 15.14 -1.95 9.26
CA ILE A 123 15.36 -2.76 10.47
C ILE A 123 15.28 -4.26 10.14
N ILE A 124 14.28 -4.68 9.37
CA ILE A 124 14.12 -6.09 8.98
C ILE A 124 15.21 -6.56 8.01
N SER A 125 15.61 -5.68 7.09
CA SER A 125 16.53 -6.00 6.00
C SER A 125 18.00 -5.88 6.38
N TYR A 126 18.31 -5.56 7.64
CA TYR A 126 19.66 -5.32 8.08
C TYR A 126 20.54 -6.56 7.88
N GLY A 127 21.53 -6.46 6.99
CA GLY A 127 22.45 -7.56 6.65
C GLY A 127 21.93 -8.55 5.60
N ALA A 128 20.68 -8.43 5.14
CA ALA A 128 20.09 -9.32 4.13
C ALA A 128 20.33 -8.85 2.69
N TYR A 129 20.37 -7.52 2.46
CA TYR A 129 20.55 -6.93 1.14
C TYR A 129 21.78 -6.02 1.09
N SER A 130 22.34 -5.85 -0.11
CA SER A 130 23.34 -4.81 -0.33
C SER A 130 22.73 -3.40 -0.14
N PRO A 131 23.52 -2.39 0.27
CA PRO A 131 23.01 -1.02 0.45
C PRO A 131 22.36 -0.45 -0.81
N ILE A 132 22.90 -0.79 -1.98
CA ILE A 132 22.39 -0.33 -3.28
C ILE A 132 21.02 -0.95 -3.58
N GLU A 133 20.86 -2.26 -3.37
CA GLU A 133 19.57 -2.93 -3.55
C GLU A 133 18.50 -2.37 -2.62
N PHE A 134 18.86 -2.11 -1.36
CA PHE A 134 17.94 -1.51 -0.40
C PHE A 134 17.45 -0.12 -0.87
N VAL A 135 18.34 0.72 -1.39
CA VAL A 135 17.97 2.05 -1.92
C VAL A 135 17.04 1.91 -3.13
N VAL A 136 17.35 1.02 -4.07
CA VAL A 136 16.50 0.78 -5.25
C VAL A 136 15.12 0.28 -4.84
N LEU A 137 15.05 -0.70 -3.94
CA LEU A 137 13.79 -1.24 -3.42
C LEU A 137 12.98 -0.20 -2.65
N SER A 138 13.64 0.68 -1.90
CA SER A 138 13.00 1.78 -1.17
C SER A 138 12.36 2.79 -2.13
N ILE A 139 13.08 3.18 -3.19
CA ILE A 139 12.55 4.08 -4.22
C ILE A 139 11.34 3.44 -4.93
N LEU A 140 11.43 2.16 -5.25
CA LEU A 140 10.32 1.42 -5.86
C LEU A 140 9.10 1.33 -4.96
N THR A 141 9.28 1.05 -3.66
CA THR A 141 8.17 0.98 -2.69
C THR A 141 7.53 2.36 -2.48
N ILE A 142 8.33 3.42 -2.36
CA ILE A 142 7.81 4.79 -2.32
C ILE A 142 6.99 5.07 -3.59
N GLY A 143 7.54 4.79 -4.77
CA GLY A 143 6.85 4.97 -6.05
C GLY A 143 5.53 4.20 -6.10
N ALA A 144 5.51 2.96 -5.64
CA ALA A 144 4.30 2.14 -5.58
C ALA A 144 3.25 2.72 -4.63
N MET A 145 3.63 3.18 -3.43
CA MET A 145 2.71 3.84 -2.49
C MET A 145 2.09 5.10 -3.08
N PHE A 146 2.91 5.94 -3.73
CA PHE A 146 2.43 7.15 -4.40
C PHE A 146 1.52 6.83 -5.58
N LEU A 147 1.82 5.78 -6.35
CA LEU A 147 0.93 5.29 -7.42
C LEU A 147 -0.43 4.87 -6.86
N GLY A 148 -0.45 4.13 -5.74
CA GLY A 148 -1.69 3.76 -5.05
C GLY A 148 -2.50 4.96 -4.56
N THR A 149 -1.83 5.95 -3.96
CA THR A 149 -2.45 7.22 -3.55
C THR A 149 -3.02 7.98 -4.75
N TYR A 150 -2.28 8.04 -5.87
CA TYR A 150 -2.72 8.70 -7.09
C TYR A 150 -3.95 8.04 -7.70
N LEU A 151 -4.00 6.70 -7.74
CA LEU A 151 -5.16 5.95 -8.23
C LEU A 151 -6.43 6.26 -7.40
N TRP A 152 -6.31 6.35 -6.07
CA TRP A 152 -7.42 6.77 -5.23
C TRP A 152 -7.82 8.22 -5.50
N HIS A 153 -6.86 9.13 -5.59
CA HIS A 153 -7.14 10.55 -5.83
C HIS A 153 -7.89 10.78 -7.14
N ARG A 154 -7.48 10.11 -8.23
CA ARG A 154 -8.17 10.15 -9.52
C ARG A 154 -9.59 9.61 -9.42
N LYS A 155 -9.78 8.47 -8.73
CA LYS A 155 -11.11 7.88 -8.52
C LYS A 155 -12.03 8.81 -7.73
N SER A 156 -11.51 9.44 -6.68
CA SER A 156 -12.27 10.35 -5.82
C SER A 156 -12.64 11.68 -6.48
N ARG A 157 -11.96 12.08 -7.56
CA ARG A 157 -12.32 13.28 -8.36
C ARG A 157 -13.42 13.01 -9.38
N ASN A 158 -13.61 11.75 -9.76
CA ASN A 158 -14.57 11.33 -10.78
C ASN A 158 -15.88 10.76 -10.19
N ALA A 159 -16.01 10.74 -8.86
CA ALA A 159 -17.15 10.24 -8.11
C ALA A 159 -17.84 11.40 -7.40
#